data_AF-A0A7S3CIC9-F1
#
_entry.id   AF-A0A7S3CIC9-F1
#
_cell.length_a   1.000
_cell.length_b   1.000
_cell.length_c   1.000
_cell.angle_alpha   90.00
_cell.angle_beta   90.00
_cell.angle_gamma   90.00
#
_symmetry.space_group_name_H-M   'P 1'
#
loop_
_entity.id
_entity.type
_entity.pdbx_description
1 polymer ?
#
loop_
_entity_poly.entity_id
_entity_poly.type
_entity_poly.pdbx_seq_one_letter_code
_entity_poly.pdbx_strand_id
1 'polypeptide(L)'
;DKYRAVTYNNFACIFRRTKKLRSALSYLEKALEIEYHYLHYSHESVDDCLQVLNPTDIHLNICAILSQMGKHELALQHSMKALILIQDELITKIFTHEQAQIDEGQPVTEIKKPEDRLTVLCIAYHNIAVEQEFLKQYQASLTSYAKAAQSAHKFLGAEHAMTQNLSEVLNQATHKIAQVILKQQSRQKSSAN
;
A
#
# COMPACT_ATOMS: atom_id res chain seq x y z
N ASP A 1 -1.50 -18.00 18.68
CA ASP A 1 -0.50 -17.09 18.06
C ASP A 1 -1.06 -15.90 17.28
N LYS A 2 -2.22 -15.98 16.62
CA LYS A 2 -2.85 -14.84 15.91
C LYS A 2 -2.96 -13.53 16.71
N TYR A 3 -3.44 -13.59 17.96
CA TYR A 3 -3.50 -12.40 18.84
C TYR A 3 -2.14 -11.77 19.14
N ARG A 4 -1.07 -12.57 19.04
CA ARG A 4 0.31 -12.11 19.25
C ARG A 4 0.79 -11.25 18.08
N ALA A 5 0.42 -11.58 16.83
CA ALA A 5 0.71 -10.75 15.66
C ALA A 5 0.03 -9.37 15.76
N VAL A 6 -1.26 -9.34 16.12
CA VAL A 6 -2.00 -8.09 16.38
C VAL A 6 -1.35 -7.27 17.49
N THR A 7 -0.95 -7.93 18.58
CA THR A 7 -0.25 -7.28 19.71
C THR A 7 1.08 -6.66 19.26
N TYR A 8 1.87 -7.37 18.45
CA TYR A 8 3.12 -6.86 17.91
C TYR A 8 2.92 -5.69 16.94
N ASN A 9 1.87 -5.72 16.12
CA ASN A 9 1.51 -4.59 15.27
C ASN A 9 1.16 -3.34 16.10
N ASN A 10 0.38 -3.51 17.17
CA ASN A 10 0.05 -2.43 18.11
C ASN A 10 1.30 -1.89 18.82
N PHE A 11 2.21 -2.76 19.28
CA PHE A 11 3.48 -2.32 19.84
C PHE A 11 4.30 -1.53 18.82
N ALA A 12 4.38 -1.98 17.57
CA ALA A 12 5.08 -1.23 16.54
C ALA A 12 4.52 0.17 16.34
N CYS A 13 3.19 0.34 16.35
CA CYS A 13 2.55 1.65 16.30
C CYS A 13 2.95 2.55 17.48
N ILE A 14 2.99 2.00 18.70
CA ILE A 14 3.44 2.72 19.90
C ILE A 14 4.92 3.10 19.77
N PHE A 15 5.79 2.15 19.42
CA PHE A 15 7.22 2.39 19.28
C PHE A 15 7.53 3.41 18.18
N ARG A 16 6.78 3.39 17.07
CA ARG A 16 6.85 4.41 16.01
C ARG A 16 6.55 5.80 16.55
N ARG A 17 5.47 5.96 17.34
CA ARG A 17 5.13 7.24 18.00
C ARG A 17 6.22 7.71 18.98
N THR A 18 6.89 6.79 19.66
CA THR A 18 8.03 7.10 20.56
C THR A 18 9.37 7.29 19.83
N LYS A 19 9.39 7.34 18.49
CA LYS A 19 10.60 7.44 17.63
C LYS A 19 11.61 6.30 17.80
N LYS A 20 11.23 5.18 18.42
CA LYS A 20 12.05 3.97 18.54
C LYS A 20 11.87 3.07 17.32
N LEU A 21 12.27 3.58 16.16
CA LEU A 21 11.98 2.97 14.85
C LEU A 21 12.55 1.56 14.69
N ARG A 22 13.75 1.28 15.19
CA ARG A 22 14.36 -0.07 15.12
C ARG A 22 13.56 -1.10 15.93
N SER A 23 13.10 -0.72 17.13
CA SER A 23 12.25 -1.59 17.94
C SER A 23 10.91 -1.82 17.26
N ALA A 24 10.30 -0.77 16.70
CA ALA A 24 9.05 -0.88 15.95
C ALA A 24 9.18 -1.85 14.77
N LEU A 25 10.27 -1.74 13.99
CA LEU A 25 10.55 -2.65 12.88
C LEU A 25 10.68 -4.10 13.36
N SER A 26 11.45 -4.35 14.41
CA SER A 26 11.61 -5.71 14.95
C SER A 26 10.30 -6.34 15.41
N TYR A 27 9.37 -5.54 15.97
CA TYR A 27 8.05 -6.04 16.31
C TYR A 27 7.20 -6.35 15.07
N LEU A 28 7.26 -5.54 14.02
CA LEU A 28 6.55 -5.85 12.77
C LEU A 28 7.14 -7.07 12.05
N GLU A 29 8.45 -7.26 12.06
CA GLU A 29 9.09 -8.46 11.50
C GLU A 29 8.61 -9.72 12.22
N LYS A 30 8.51 -9.68 13.57
CA LYS A 30 7.94 -10.78 14.37
C LYS A 30 6.45 -11.00 14.09
N ALA A 31 5.69 -9.93 13.89
CA ALA A 31 4.28 -10.05 13.50
C ALA A 31 4.17 -10.73 12.12
N LEU A 32 4.98 -10.30 11.16
CA LEU A 32 5.01 -10.82 9.80
C LEU A 32 5.42 -12.30 9.75
N GLU A 33 6.39 -12.70 10.57
CA GLU A 33 6.82 -14.10 10.70
C GLU A 33 5.66 -15.01 11.17
N ILE A 34 4.91 -14.57 12.19
CA ILE A 34 3.73 -15.31 12.69
C ILE A 34 2.66 -15.43 11.60
N GLU A 35 2.42 -14.36 10.86
CA GLU A 35 1.38 -14.32 9.82
C GLU A 35 1.74 -15.24 8.65
N TYR A 36 3.00 -15.22 8.20
CA TYR A 36 3.47 -16.15 7.17
C TYR A 36 3.49 -17.59 7.66
N HIS A 37 3.89 -17.85 8.90
CA HIS A 37 3.85 -19.20 9.46
C HIS A 37 2.43 -19.76 9.43
N TYR A 38 1.43 -18.95 9.76
CA TYR A 38 0.03 -19.37 9.70
C TYR A 38 -0.42 -19.62 8.26
N LEU A 39 -0.03 -18.77 7.30
CA LEU A 39 -0.34 -18.96 5.88
C LEU A 39 0.19 -20.29 5.30
N HIS A 40 1.35 -20.76 5.76
CA HIS A 40 2.01 -21.96 5.22
C HIS A 40 1.64 -23.27 5.94
N TYR A 41 1.26 -23.21 7.22
CA TYR A 41 1.09 -24.41 8.07
C TYR A 41 -0.30 -24.58 8.67
N SER A 42 -1.25 -23.68 8.39
CA SER A 42 -2.63 -23.87 8.82
C SER A 42 -3.32 -24.99 8.01
N HIS A 43 -4.12 -25.80 8.70
CA HIS A 43 -5.01 -26.80 8.10
C HIS A 43 -6.33 -26.20 7.59
N GLU A 44 -6.55 -24.91 7.84
CA GLU A 44 -7.68 -24.13 7.32
C GLU A 44 -7.44 -23.82 5.83
N SER A 45 -8.52 -23.58 5.08
CA SER A 45 -8.37 -23.15 3.70
C SER A 45 -7.55 -21.85 3.65
N VAL A 46 -6.70 -21.69 2.64
CA VAL A 46 -5.88 -20.47 2.46
C VAL A 46 -6.77 -19.21 2.48
N ASP A 47 -8.01 -19.34 2.01
CA ASP A 47 -9.03 -18.29 1.99
C ASP A 47 -9.49 -17.85 3.40
N ASP A 48 -9.75 -18.79 4.31
CA ASP A 48 -10.14 -18.48 5.70
C ASP A 48 -9.00 -17.81 6.47
N CYS A 49 -7.76 -18.21 6.18
CA CYS A 49 -6.55 -17.62 6.76
C CYS A 49 -6.32 -16.19 6.26
N LEU A 50 -6.55 -15.92 4.97
CA LEU A 50 -6.39 -14.59 4.37
C LEU A 50 -7.45 -13.58 4.82
N GLN A 51 -8.64 -14.03 5.23
CA GLN A 51 -9.66 -13.13 5.81
C GLN A 51 -9.26 -12.59 7.20
N VAL A 52 -8.33 -13.29 7.85
CA VAL A 52 -7.99 -13.13 9.26
C VAL A 52 -6.61 -12.51 9.45
N LEU A 53 -5.68 -12.85 8.56
CA LEU A 53 -4.30 -12.37 8.52
C LEU A 53 -4.24 -11.08 7.71
N ASN A 54 -3.41 -10.13 8.14
CA ASN A 54 -3.27 -8.87 7.42
C ASN A 54 -1.80 -8.54 7.11
N PRO A 55 -1.11 -9.43 6.37
CA PRO A 55 0.28 -9.22 5.96
C PRO A 55 0.44 -7.93 5.14
N THR A 56 -0.59 -7.57 4.36
CA THR A 56 -0.65 -6.31 3.61
C THR A 56 -0.44 -5.10 4.52
N ASP A 57 -1.22 -4.97 5.59
CA ASP A 57 -1.13 -3.82 6.49
C ASP A 57 0.20 -3.79 7.24
N ILE A 58 0.73 -4.95 7.61
CA ILE A 58 2.06 -5.07 8.23
C ILE A 58 3.13 -4.57 7.26
N HIS A 59 3.08 -4.96 5.97
CA HIS A 59 4.00 -4.46 4.96
C HIS A 59 3.90 -2.94 4.76
N LEU A 60 2.70 -2.36 4.77
CA LEU A 60 2.52 -0.90 4.70
C LEU A 60 3.11 -0.19 5.93
N ASN A 61 2.91 -0.76 7.12
CA ASN A 61 3.50 -0.23 8.35
C ASN A 61 5.04 -0.32 8.36
N ILE A 62 5.60 -1.43 7.84
CA ILE A 62 7.05 -1.58 7.67
C ILE A 62 7.57 -0.54 6.68
N CYS A 63 6.90 -0.32 5.54
CA CYS A 63 7.28 0.72 4.58
C CYS A 63 7.36 2.09 5.27
N ALA A 64 6.31 2.48 6.00
CA ALA A 64 6.29 3.77 6.68
C ALA A 64 7.46 3.93 7.68
N ILE A 65 7.82 2.87 8.41
CA ILE A 65 8.96 2.90 9.34
C ILE A 65 10.30 2.97 8.60
N LEU A 66 10.49 2.16 7.54
CA LEU A 66 11.71 2.18 6.75
C LEU A 66 11.92 3.52 6.04
N SER A 67 10.84 4.12 5.54
CA SER A 67 10.84 5.47 4.97
C SER A 67 11.29 6.51 5.99
N GLN A 68 10.75 6.48 7.23
CA GLN A 68 11.20 7.33 8.33
C GLN A 68 12.67 7.10 8.73
N MET A 69 13.21 5.91 8.47
CA MET A 69 14.62 5.58 8.67
C MET A 69 15.52 5.97 7.48
N GLY A 70 14.98 6.53 6.40
CA GLY A 70 15.70 6.87 5.18
C GLY A 70 16.08 5.67 4.31
N LYS A 71 15.53 4.48 4.58
CA LYS A 71 15.82 3.24 3.86
C LYS A 71 14.83 3.04 2.71
N HIS A 72 14.87 3.95 1.73
CA HIS A 72 13.83 4.07 0.70
C HIS A 72 13.77 2.88 -0.26
N GLU A 73 14.89 2.22 -0.62
CA GLU A 73 14.82 1.00 -1.45
C GLU A 73 14.04 -0.12 -0.76
N LEU A 74 14.31 -0.34 0.53
CA LEU A 74 13.62 -1.37 1.30
C LEU A 74 12.16 -1.00 1.54
N ALA A 75 11.87 0.27 1.81
CA ALA A 75 10.50 0.77 1.95
C ALA A 75 9.67 0.51 0.68
N LEU A 76 10.25 0.79 -0.50
CA LEU A 76 9.64 0.52 -1.79
C LEU A 76 9.34 -0.97 -1.97
N GLN A 77 10.28 -1.86 -1.64
CA GLN A 77 10.06 -3.30 -1.73
C GLN A 77 8.89 -3.77 -0.86
N HIS A 78 8.76 -3.26 0.37
CA HIS A 78 7.64 -3.60 1.24
C HIS A 78 6.30 -3.07 0.71
N SER A 79 6.26 -1.85 0.15
CA SER A 79 5.04 -1.35 -0.48
C SER A 79 4.64 -2.12 -1.73
N MET A 80 5.59 -2.56 -2.54
CA MET A 80 5.30 -3.42 -3.69
C MET A 80 4.76 -4.79 -3.27
N LYS A 81 5.29 -5.39 -2.20
CA LYS A 81 4.74 -6.63 -1.62
C LYS A 81 3.31 -6.43 -1.12
N ALA A 82 3.03 -5.32 -0.41
CA ALA A 82 1.68 -4.97 0.01
C ALA A 82 0.72 -4.83 -1.19
N LEU A 83 1.18 -4.16 -2.27
CA LEU A 83 0.39 -4.01 -3.50
C LEU A 83 0.05 -5.37 -4.14
N ILE A 84 1.01 -6.28 -4.20
CA ILE A 84 0.78 -7.62 -4.76
C ILE A 84 -0.27 -8.37 -3.92
N LEU A 85 -0.11 -8.37 -2.60
CA LEU A 85 -1.02 -9.07 -1.68
C LEU A 85 -2.46 -8.53 -1.75
N ILE A 86 -2.64 -7.20 -1.77
CA ILE A 86 -3.98 -6.60 -1.85
C ILE A 86 -4.63 -6.84 -3.22
N GLN A 87 -3.84 -6.84 -4.31
CA GLN A 87 -4.38 -7.14 -5.64
C GLN A 87 -4.83 -8.59 -5.72
N ASP A 88 -4.02 -9.53 -5.22
CA ASP A 88 -4.35 -10.96 -5.19
C ASP A 88 -5.63 -11.20 -4.38
N GLU A 89 -5.74 -10.63 -3.17
CA GLU A 89 -6.96 -10.72 -2.36
C GLU A 89 -8.19 -10.15 -3.06
N LEU A 90 -8.07 -8.97 -3.70
CA LEU A 90 -9.18 -8.35 -4.40
C LEU A 90 -9.62 -9.17 -5.62
N ILE A 91 -8.67 -9.77 -6.34
CA ILE A 91 -8.95 -10.64 -7.48
C ILE A 91 -9.71 -11.89 -7.01
N THR A 92 -9.23 -12.57 -5.97
CA THR A 92 -9.89 -13.75 -5.40
C THR A 92 -11.30 -13.44 -4.90
N LYS A 93 -11.51 -12.29 -4.26
CA LYS A 93 -12.84 -11.85 -3.83
C LYS A 93 -13.78 -11.57 -5.00
N ILE A 94 -13.29 -11.00 -6.09
CA ILE A 94 -14.11 -10.78 -7.30
C ILE A 94 -14.53 -12.12 -7.90
N PHE A 95 -13.60 -13.07 -8.07
CA PHE A 95 -13.91 -14.39 -8.65
C PHE A 95 -14.86 -15.23 -7.78
N THR A 96 -14.66 -15.23 -6.46
CA THR A 96 -15.54 -15.97 -5.54
C THR A 96 -16.96 -15.40 -5.48
N HIS A 97 -17.11 -14.07 -5.54
CA HIS A 97 -18.42 -13.44 -5.64
C HIS A 97 -19.12 -13.72 -6.99
N GLU A 98 -18.38 -13.76 -8.10
CA GLU A 98 -18.94 -14.16 -9.40
C GLU A 98 -19.42 -15.62 -9.39
N GLN A 99 -18.66 -16.53 -8.75
CA GLN A 99 -19.03 -17.95 -8.66
C GLN A 99 -20.26 -18.19 -7.77
N ALA A 100 -20.38 -17.49 -6.64
CA ALA A 100 -21.53 -17.58 -5.73
C ALA A 100 -22.82 -17.01 -6.35
N GLN A 101 -22.70 -16.02 -7.25
CA GLN A 101 -23.85 -15.42 -7.95
C GLN A 101 -24.41 -16.31 -9.08
N ILE A 102 -23.62 -17.25 -9.62
CA ILE A 102 -24.07 -18.21 -10.64
C ILE A 102 -24.97 -19.30 -10.02
N ASP A 103 -24.77 -19.66 -8.76
CA ASP A 103 -25.47 -20.78 -8.10
C ASP A 103 -26.84 -20.38 -7.50
N GLU A 104 -27.07 -19.10 -7.17
CA GLU A 104 -28.31 -18.65 -6.50
C GLU A 104 -29.31 -17.86 -7.36
N GLY A 105 -29.03 -17.58 -8.64
CA GLY A 105 -30.01 -16.98 -9.55
C GLY A 105 -30.60 -15.62 -9.12
N GLN A 106 -29.94 -14.91 -8.20
CA GLN A 106 -30.40 -13.61 -7.69
C GLN A 106 -29.94 -12.44 -8.58
N PRO A 107 -30.77 -11.38 -8.73
CA PRO A 107 -30.45 -10.24 -9.57
C PRO A 107 -29.26 -9.44 -9.02
N VAL A 108 -28.48 -8.89 -9.95
CA VAL A 108 -27.24 -8.13 -9.75
C VAL A 108 -27.47 -6.94 -8.80
N THR A 109 -27.29 -7.16 -7.51
CA THR A 109 -27.25 -6.08 -6.51
C THR A 109 -25.81 -5.62 -6.36
N GLU A 110 -25.60 -4.31 -6.40
CA GLU A 110 -24.28 -3.65 -6.41
C GLU A 110 -23.31 -4.31 -5.42
N ILE A 111 -22.22 -4.84 -5.95
CA ILE A 111 -21.10 -5.38 -5.18
C ILE A 111 -20.59 -4.24 -4.30
N LYS A 112 -21.00 -4.20 -3.02
CA LYS A 112 -20.35 -3.38 -2.01
C LYS A 112 -18.96 -3.94 -1.79
N LYS A 113 -18.04 -3.52 -2.66
CA LYS A 113 -16.61 -3.79 -2.49
C LYS A 113 -16.23 -3.32 -1.09
N PRO A 114 -15.43 -4.08 -0.33
CA PRO A 114 -14.99 -3.63 0.98
C PRO A 114 -14.15 -2.37 0.79
N GLU A 115 -14.78 -1.20 1.01
CA GLU A 115 -14.21 0.14 0.80
C GLU A 115 -12.86 0.27 1.51
N ASP A 116 -12.71 -0.41 2.65
CA ASP A 116 -11.47 -0.50 3.42
C ASP A 116 -10.31 -1.11 2.62
N ARG A 117 -10.52 -2.23 1.91
CA ARG A 117 -9.45 -2.90 1.15
C ARG A 117 -9.09 -2.12 -0.12
N LEU A 118 -10.06 -1.46 -0.74
CA LEU A 118 -9.81 -0.53 -1.84
C LEU A 118 -9.02 0.70 -1.38
N THR A 119 -9.29 1.17 -0.16
CA THR A 119 -8.51 2.23 0.47
C THR A 119 -7.06 1.77 0.70
N VAL A 120 -6.86 0.54 1.19
CA VAL A 120 -5.52 -0.08 1.35
C VAL A 120 -4.77 -0.17 0.01
N LEU A 121 -5.45 -0.53 -1.08
CA LEU A 121 -4.87 -0.54 -2.44
C LEU A 121 -4.37 0.86 -2.84
N CYS A 122 -5.18 1.89 -2.58
CA CYS A 122 -4.80 3.28 -2.89
C CYS A 122 -3.59 3.74 -2.06
N ILE A 123 -3.55 3.37 -0.77
CA ILE A 123 -2.41 3.65 0.11
C ILE A 123 -1.14 2.96 -0.38
N ALA A 124 -1.23 1.70 -0.85
CA ALA A 124 -0.09 0.97 -1.38
C ALA A 124 0.52 1.69 -2.60
N TYR A 125 -0.31 2.11 -3.57
CA TYR A 125 0.17 2.89 -4.72
C TYR A 125 0.77 4.23 -4.31
N HIS A 126 0.15 4.94 -3.36
CA HIS A 126 0.67 6.19 -2.84
C HIS A 126 2.05 6.01 -2.20
N ASN A 127 2.23 5.02 -1.33
CA ASN A 127 3.51 4.76 -0.69
C ASN A 127 4.60 4.40 -1.72
N ILE A 128 4.29 3.60 -2.75
CA ILE A 128 5.21 3.33 -3.86
C ILE A 128 5.65 4.64 -4.54
N ALA A 129 4.70 5.53 -4.81
CA ALA A 129 4.98 6.81 -5.47
C ALA A 129 5.89 7.72 -4.64
N VAL A 130 5.64 7.79 -3.33
CA VAL A 130 6.46 8.53 -2.37
C VAL A 130 7.88 7.97 -2.31
N GLU A 131 8.05 6.65 -2.19
CA GLU A 131 9.38 6.05 -2.13
C GLU A 131 10.14 6.22 -3.46
N GLN A 132 9.46 6.12 -4.61
CA GLN A 132 10.06 6.43 -5.91
C GLN A 132 10.51 7.90 -6.02
N GLU A 133 9.79 8.84 -5.41
CA GLU A 133 10.18 10.24 -5.34
C GLU A 133 11.47 10.41 -4.53
N PHE A 134 11.58 9.77 -3.36
CA PHE A 134 12.80 9.76 -2.56
C PHE A 134 14.00 9.17 -3.32
N LEU A 135 13.76 8.14 -4.13
CA LEU A 135 14.76 7.50 -4.99
C LEU A 135 15.03 8.27 -6.30
N LYS A 136 14.43 9.45 -6.49
CA LYS A 136 14.55 10.31 -7.69
C LYS A 136 14.07 9.65 -8.98
N GLN A 137 13.25 8.60 -8.88
CA GLN A 137 12.63 7.91 -10.00
C GLN A 137 11.34 8.66 -10.41
N TYR A 138 11.49 9.91 -10.81
CA TYR A 138 10.36 10.85 -10.92
C TYR A 138 9.28 10.41 -11.92
N GLN A 139 9.67 9.85 -13.07
CA GLN A 139 8.71 9.37 -14.06
C GLN A 139 7.86 8.21 -13.53
N ALA A 140 8.50 7.28 -12.82
CA ALA A 140 7.81 6.16 -12.18
C ALA A 140 6.90 6.65 -11.05
N SER A 141 7.39 7.58 -10.23
CA SER A 141 6.63 8.20 -9.13
C SER A 141 5.32 8.83 -9.61
N LEU A 142 5.35 9.65 -10.66
CA LEU A 142 4.15 10.25 -11.25
C LEU A 142 3.15 9.21 -11.77
N THR A 143 3.66 8.15 -12.41
CA THR A 143 2.83 7.04 -12.88
C THR A 143 2.14 6.34 -11.71
N SER A 144 2.84 6.14 -10.59
CA SER A 144 2.30 5.52 -9.38
C SER A 144 1.28 6.42 -8.67
N TYR A 145 1.53 7.72 -8.55
CA TYR A 145 0.54 8.68 -8.03
C TYR A 145 -0.72 8.73 -8.88
N ALA A 146 -0.57 8.72 -10.21
CA ALA A 146 -1.70 8.69 -11.14
C ALA A 146 -2.54 7.43 -10.95
N LYS A 147 -1.90 6.26 -10.79
CA LYS A 147 -2.59 5.01 -10.49
C LYS A 147 -3.34 5.06 -9.15
N ALA A 148 -2.76 5.67 -8.11
CA ALA A 148 -3.44 5.84 -6.82
C ALA A 148 -4.72 6.67 -6.97
N ALA A 149 -4.62 7.85 -7.60
CA ALA A 149 -5.76 8.75 -7.80
C ALA A 149 -6.83 8.15 -8.73
N GLN A 150 -6.42 7.50 -9.83
CA GLN A 150 -7.34 6.83 -10.75
C GLN A 150 -8.07 5.68 -10.06
N SER A 151 -7.37 4.88 -9.25
CA SER A 151 -7.98 3.78 -8.51
C SER A 151 -8.99 4.30 -7.49
N ALA A 152 -8.64 5.35 -6.73
CA ALA A 152 -9.55 5.97 -5.78
C ALA A 152 -10.80 6.53 -6.48
N HIS A 153 -10.63 7.24 -7.60
CA HIS A 153 -11.76 7.76 -8.37
C HIS A 153 -12.67 6.64 -8.91
N LYS A 154 -12.07 5.57 -9.45
CA LYS A 154 -12.81 4.42 -9.99
C LYS A 154 -13.56 3.61 -8.94
N PHE A 155 -13.00 3.47 -7.75
CA PHE A 155 -13.49 2.53 -6.74
C PHE A 155 -14.21 3.17 -5.56
N LEU A 156 -13.81 4.37 -5.13
CA LEU A 156 -14.40 5.10 -4.01
C LEU A 156 -15.31 6.24 -4.47
N GLY A 157 -15.20 6.66 -5.74
CA GLY A 157 -15.96 7.76 -6.31
C GLY A 157 -15.29 9.13 -6.16
N ALA A 158 -15.83 10.11 -6.88
CA ALA A 158 -15.26 11.46 -6.98
C ALA A 158 -15.40 12.29 -5.69
N GLU A 159 -16.49 12.09 -4.94
CA GLU A 159 -16.78 12.85 -3.73
C GLU A 159 -16.06 12.31 -2.48
N HIS A 160 -15.42 11.14 -2.59
CA HIS A 160 -14.75 10.52 -1.46
C HIS A 160 -13.49 11.31 -1.06
N ALA A 161 -13.32 11.56 0.23
CA ALA A 161 -12.23 12.37 0.78
C ALA A 161 -10.83 11.87 0.35
N MET A 162 -10.64 10.54 0.31
CA MET A 162 -9.39 9.93 -0.17
C MET A 162 -9.11 10.26 -1.65
N THR A 163 -10.13 10.26 -2.50
CA THR A 163 -9.98 10.57 -3.94
C THR A 163 -9.54 12.00 -4.15
N GLN A 164 -10.14 12.93 -3.41
CA GLN A 164 -9.78 14.35 -3.46
C GLN A 164 -8.35 14.56 -2.97
N ASN A 165 -7.99 13.95 -1.85
CA ASN A 165 -6.63 14.01 -1.29
C ASN A 165 -5.58 13.47 -2.29
N LEU A 166 -5.80 12.27 -2.86
CA LEU A 166 -4.85 11.68 -3.82
C LEU A 166 -4.73 12.49 -5.11
N SER A 167 -5.82 13.10 -5.58
CA SER A 167 -5.79 14.01 -6.72
C SER A 167 -4.96 15.25 -6.43
N GLU A 168 -5.10 15.82 -5.23
CA GLU A 168 -4.32 16.96 -4.78
C GLU A 168 -2.83 16.60 -4.66
N VAL A 169 -2.51 15.46 -4.03
CA VAL A 169 -1.13 14.96 -3.91
C VAL A 169 -0.49 14.76 -5.29
N LEU A 170 -1.21 14.19 -6.26
CA LEU A 170 -0.73 14.03 -7.63
C LEU A 170 -0.38 15.38 -8.27
N ASN A 171 -1.25 16.38 -8.11
CA ASN A 171 -1.01 17.73 -8.64
C ASN A 171 0.24 18.37 -7.99
N GLN A 172 0.34 18.30 -6.66
CA GLN A 172 1.50 18.81 -5.92
C GLN A 172 2.80 18.12 -6.36
N ALA A 173 2.79 16.79 -6.48
CA ALA A 173 3.94 16.01 -6.94
C ALA A 173 4.34 16.38 -8.38
N THR A 174 3.36 16.55 -9.27
CA THR A 174 3.60 16.97 -10.67
C THR A 174 4.32 18.31 -10.73
N HIS A 175 3.85 19.32 -10.00
CA HIS A 175 4.50 20.63 -9.96
C HIS A 175 5.91 20.56 -9.36
N LYS A 176 6.08 19.84 -8.25
CA LYS A 176 7.37 19.68 -7.57
C LYS A 176 8.40 19.01 -8.48
N ILE A 177 8.01 17.91 -9.12
CA ILE A 177 8.87 17.14 -10.03
C ILE A 177 9.24 17.97 -11.26
N ALA A 178 8.28 18.68 -11.87
CA ALA A 178 8.56 19.56 -13.00
C ALA A 178 9.61 20.63 -12.66
N GLN A 179 9.50 21.27 -11.49
CA GLN A 179 10.48 22.25 -11.02
C GLN A 179 11.87 21.64 -10.82
N VAL A 180 11.95 20.41 -10.31
CA VAL A 180 13.23 19.71 -10.12
C VAL A 180 13.89 19.39 -11.46
N ILE A 181 13.12 18.89 -12.43
CA ILE A 181 13.61 18.58 -13.78
C ILE A 181 14.14 19.84 -14.47
N LEU A 182 13.40 20.95 -14.42
CA LEU A 182 13.82 22.22 -15.00
C LEU A 182 15.13 22.74 -14.38
N LYS A 183 15.29 22.64 -13.05
CA LYS A 183 16.52 23.03 -12.35
C LYS A 183 17.71 22.13 -12.71
N GLN A 184 17.49 20.85 -12.96
CA GLN A 184 18.55 19.94 -13.40
C GLN A 184 19.01 20.27 -14.82
N GLN A 185 18.07 20.56 -15.72
CA GLN A 185 18.37 20.97 -17.09
C GLN A 185 19.13 22.29 -17.16
N SER A 186 18.76 23.28 -16.33
CA SER A 186 19.48 24.56 -16.29
C SER A 186 20.93 24.40 -15.81
N ARG A 187 21.17 23.52 -14.82
CA ARG A 187 22.51 23.22 -14.29
C ARG A 187 23.42 22.52 -15.30
N GLN A 188 22.87 21.58 -16.08
CA GLN A 188 23.62 20.88 -17.12
C GLN A 188 24.02 21.82 -18.28
N LYS A 189 23.16 22.78 -18.65
CA LYS A 189 23.50 23.80 -19.66
C LYS A 189 24.60 24.74 -19.20
N SER A 190 24.63 25.10 -17.92
CA SER A 190 25.68 25.96 -17.35
C SER A 190 27.02 25.27 -17.13
N SER A 191 27.09 23.93 -17.10
CA SER A 191 28.36 23.19 -16.99
C SER A 191 28.95 22.78 -18.34
N ALA A 192 28.21 22.98 -19.43
CA ALA A 192 28.62 22.64 -20.79
C ALA A 192 29.14 23.85 -21.60
N ASN A 193 29.01 25.06 -21.04
CA ASN A 193 29.60 26.32 -21.54
C ASN A 193 30.78 26.71 -20.65
#